data_AF-A0A9P8F0Q9-F1
#
_entry.id   AF-A0A9P8F0Q9-F1
#
_cell.length_a   1.000
_cell.length_b   1.000
_cell.length_c   1.000
_cell.angle_alpha   90.00
_cell.angle_beta   90.00
_cell.angle_gamma   90.00
#
_symmetry.space_group_name_H-M   'P 1'
#
loop_
_entity.id
_entity.type
_entity.pdbx_description
1 polymer ?
#
loop_
_entity_poly.entity_id
_entity_poly.type
_entity_poly.pdbx_seq_one_letter_code
_entity_poly.pdbx_strand_id
1 'polypeptide(L)'
;MAPKQKIIIDSDPGVDDILAMLLAFAGTPEEIEVLLMSLTFGNIDVQNCLRNAVSLFHHIEREIEWRSKNGKELGFETLRASKPLVAVGAEEPLAEQLMMADFFHGTDGLGGIHSSHPHLTPQETWKMLFDAAEGAPLSPEGTVTSQQVREASMFKPSQRRSHEEILRLLKENEPDTITIVAIGPLTNLAIAAAQDPETFLRVKEVVVMGNTIEMPGNVRQPPPPIYPPASIPEPPFRLIKAPQTPL
;
A
#
# COMPACT_ATOMS: atom_id res chain seq x y z
N MET A 1 19.30 23.16 5.82
CA MET A 1 18.68 21.84 6.00
C MET A 1 18.25 21.33 4.64
N ALA A 2 18.29 20.03 4.39
CA ALA A 2 17.74 19.46 3.17
C ALA A 2 16.22 19.71 3.11
N PRO A 3 15.61 19.83 1.92
CA PRO A 3 14.16 19.97 1.80
C PRO A 3 13.45 18.71 2.27
N LYS A 4 12.30 18.88 2.93
CA LYS A 4 11.42 17.81 3.38
C LYS A 4 11.01 16.90 2.22
N GLN A 5 11.16 15.58 2.38
CA GLN A 5 10.80 14.61 1.36
C GLN A 5 9.32 14.24 1.47
N LYS A 6 8.53 14.56 0.44
CA LYS A 6 7.15 14.08 0.32
C LYS A 6 7.16 12.73 -0.40
N ILE A 7 6.58 11.72 0.21
CA ILE A 7 6.60 10.36 -0.34
C ILE A 7 5.20 9.77 -0.51
N ILE A 8 5.08 8.92 -1.53
CA ILE A 8 4.00 7.95 -1.70
C ILE A 8 4.63 6.57 -1.47
N ILE A 9 4.01 5.73 -0.65
CA ILE A 9 4.42 4.33 -0.46
C ILE A 9 3.43 3.46 -1.22
N ASP A 10 3.89 2.74 -2.24
CA ASP A 10 3.09 1.76 -3.00
C ASP A 10 3.51 0.34 -2.60
N SER A 11 2.59 -0.43 -2.01
CA SER A 11 2.93 -1.62 -1.23
C SER A 11 1.80 -2.66 -1.17
N ASP A 12 2.18 -3.93 -0.97
CA ASP A 12 1.33 -5.07 -0.65
C ASP A 12 1.59 -5.57 0.78
N PRO A 13 1.09 -4.88 1.84
CA PRO A 13 1.68 -4.94 3.18
C PRO A 13 1.89 -6.33 3.76
N GLY A 14 3.10 -6.86 3.64
CA GLY A 14 3.63 -8.01 4.36
C GLY A 14 4.50 -7.60 5.56
N VAL A 15 5.21 -8.56 6.16
CA VAL A 15 6.03 -8.31 7.36
C VAL A 15 7.06 -7.20 7.14
N ASP A 16 7.78 -7.22 6.03
CA ASP A 16 8.83 -6.27 5.68
C ASP A 16 8.27 -4.91 5.24
N ASP A 17 7.16 -4.87 4.51
CA ASP A 17 6.45 -3.62 4.21
C ASP A 17 6.00 -2.89 5.49
N ILE A 18 5.43 -3.64 6.43
CA ILE A 18 4.97 -3.08 7.71
C ILE A 18 6.15 -2.47 8.48
N LEU A 19 7.32 -3.11 8.45
CA LEU A 19 8.54 -2.53 9.04
C LEU A 19 9.00 -1.26 8.31
N ALA A 20 8.94 -1.23 6.99
CA ALA A 20 9.27 -0.04 6.20
C ALA A 20 8.32 1.13 6.52
N MET A 21 7.02 0.85 6.65
CA MET A 21 6.01 1.84 7.04
C MET A 21 6.23 2.36 8.46
N LEU A 22 6.51 1.47 9.43
CA LEU A 22 6.84 1.86 10.80
C LEU A 22 8.06 2.79 10.85
N LEU A 23 9.09 2.49 10.05
CA LEU A 23 10.28 3.33 9.96
C LEU A 23 9.95 4.71 9.39
N ALA A 24 9.18 4.78 8.31
CA ALA A 24 8.74 6.04 7.72
C ALA A 24 7.91 6.87 8.70
N PHE A 25 7.00 6.24 9.44
CA PHE A 25 6.16 6.91 10.44
C PHE A 25 6.93 7.38 11.68
N ALA A 26 8.00 6.68 12.06
CA ALA A 26 8.87 7.04 13.17
C ALA A 26 9.86 8.17 12.84
N GLY A 27 10.01 8.54 11.56
CA GLY A 27 10.88 9.66 11.14
C GLY A 27 10.41 11.02 11.67
N THR A 28 11.22 12.06 11.41
CA THR A 28 10.89 13.43 11.80
C THR A 28 10.05 14.15 10.73
N PRO A 29 9.08 15.00 11.11
CA PRO A 29 8.22 15.71 10.16
C PRO A 29 8.96 16.79 9.35
N GLU A 30 10.19 17.16 9.73
CA GLU A 30 11.09 18.01 8.95
C GLU A 30 11.77 17.23 7.82
N GLU A 31 11.99 15.93 7.99
CA GLU A 31 12.67 15.06 7.03
C GLU A 31 11.70 14.44 6.03
N ILE A 32 10.56 13.95 6.49
CA ILE A 32 9.66 13.12 5.68
C ILE A 32 8.18 13.42 5.92
N GLU A 33 7.37 13.25 4.88
CA GLU A 33 5.92 13.21 4.95
C GLU A 33 5.36 12.14 4.03
N VAL A 34 4.56 11.26 4.62
CA VAL A 34 3.84 10.23 3.87
C VAL A 34 2.50 10.79 3.42
N LEU A 35 2.39 11.09 2.13
CA LEU A 35 1.17 11.64 1.54
C LEU A 35 0.12 10.55 1.31
N LEU A 36 0.56 9.40 0.81
CA LEU A 36 -0.31 8.30 0.40
C LEU A 36 0.35 6.95 0.69
N MET A 37 -0.46 6.07 1.26
CA MET A 37 -0.29 4.63 1.32
C MET A 37 -1.17 4.03 0.23
N SER A 38 -0.52 3.72 -0.89
CA SER A 38 -1.13 3.13 -2.08
C SER A 38 -1.05 1.62 -1.95
N LEU A 39 -2.19 0.95 -1.78
CA LEU A 39 -2.22 -0.50 -1.59
C LEU A 39 -2.37 -1.23 -2.92
N THR A 40 -1.70 -2.36 -3.06
CA THR A 40 -1.86 -3.29 -4.20
C THR A 40 -1.83 -4.74 -3.72
N PHE A 41 -2.21 -5.67 -4.59
CA PHE A 41 -2.00 -7.10 -4.38
C PHE A 41 -0.50 -7.44 -4.46
N GLY A 42 -0.11 -8.58 -3.93
CA GLY A 42 1.24 -9.13 -4.14
C GLY A 42 1.39 -10.48 -3.47
N ASN A 43 2.12 -10.53 -2.35
CA ASN A 43 2.25 -11.75 -1.54
C ASN A 43 0.90 -12.31 -1.10
N ILE A 44 -0.09 -11.42 -0.92
CA ILE A 44 -1.48 -11.69 -0.54
C ILE A 44 -2.44 -10.83 -1.39
N ASP A 45 -3.74 -11.11 -1.30
CA ASP A 45 -4.76 -10.27 -1.95
C ASP A 45 -4.86 -8.87 -1.32
N VAL A 46 -5.35 -7.92 -2.11
CA VAL A 46 -5.41 -6.51 -1.69
C VAL A 46 -6.33 -6.25 -0.49
N GLN A 47 -7.29 -7.14 -0.20
CA GLN A 47 -8.19 -6.97 0.95
C GLN A 47 -7.47 -7.34 2.24
N ASN A 48 -6.64 -8.38 2.22
CA ASN A 48 -5.74 -8.68 3.33
C ASN A 48 -4.64 -7.61 3.46
N CYS A 49 -4.11 -7.08 2.36
CA CYS A 49 -3.22 -5.90 2.38
C CYS A 49 -3.85 -4.71 3.13
N LEU A 50 -5.12 -4.39 2.83
CA LEU A 50 -5.86 -3.35 3.51
C LEU A 50 -6.06 -3.66 5.00
N ARG A 51 -6.42 -4.90 5.33
CA ARG A 51 -6.55 -5.36 6.72
C ARG A 51 -5.25 -5.19 7.50
N ASN A 52 -4.10 -5.51 6.89
CA ASN A 52 -2.78 -5.34 7.49
C ASN A 52 -2.46 -3.87 7.74
N ALA A 53 -2.69 -3.00 6.74
CA ALA A 53 -2.49 -1.56 6.88
C ALA A 53 -3.36 -0.96 7.99
N VAL A 54 -4.65 -1.33 8.07
CA VAL A 54 -5.54 -0.85 9.14
C VAL A 54 -5.10 -1.39 10.51
N SER A 55 -4.67 -2.65 10.58
CA SER A 55 -4.15 -3.25 11.82
C SER A 55 -2.89 -2.54 12.30
N LEU A 56 -2.01 -2.12 11.38
CA LEU A 56 -0.84 -1.31 11.70
C LEU A 56 -1.24 0.00 12.41
N PHE A 57 -2.15 0.78 11.82
CA PHE A 57 -2.61 2.03 12.44
C PHE A 57 -3.27 1.78 13.80
N HIS A 58 -4.09 0.74 13.93
CA HIS A 58 -4.69 0.33 15.20
C HIS A 58 -3.63 0.07 16.29
N HIS A 59 -2.55 -0.63 15.95
CA HIS A 59 -1.48 -0.90 16.90
C HIS A 59 -0.65 0.33 17.23
N ILE A 60 -0.38 1.21 16.26
CA ILE A 60 0.31 2.48 16.51
C ILE A 60 -0.50 3.36 17.47
N GLU A 61 -1.81 3.46 17.30
CA GLU A 61 -2.69 4.21 18.21
C GLU A 61 -2.58 3.69 19.65
N ARG A 62 -2.67 2.37 19.83
CA ARG A 62 -2.54 1.73 21.15
C ARG A 62 -1.17 1.94 21.78
N GLU A 63 -0.11 1.90 20.97
CA GLU A 63 1.25 2.17 21.42
C GLU A 63 1.41 3.62 21.88
N ILE A 64 0.88 4.59 21.11
CA ILE A 64 0.89 6.01 21.48
C ILE A 64 0.11 6.25 22.78
N GLU A 65 -1.07 5.66 22.92
CA GLU A 65 -1.85 5.75 24.15
C GLU A 65 -1.11 5.17 25.36
N TRP A 66 -0.51 3.99 25.19
CA TRP A 66 0.28 3.35 26.24
C TRP A 66 1.47 4.22 26.64
N ARG A 67 2.22 4.76 25.66
CA ARG A 67 3.34 5.69 25.92
C ARG A 67 2.90 6.92 26.69
N SER A 68 1.79 7.53 26.28
CA SER A 68 1.22 8.70 26.95
C SER A 68 0.88 8.41 28.41
N LYS A 69 0.21 7.28 28.68
CA LYS A 69 -0.18 6.86 30.04
C LYS A 69 1.03 6.56 30.92
N ASN A 70 2.17 6.20 30.34
CA ASN A 70 3.40 5.84 31.04
C ASN A 70 4.46 6.96 31.03
N GLY A 71 4.11 8.18 30.61
CA GLY A 71 5.03 9.32 30.58
C GLY A 71 6.24 9.12 29.64
N LYS A 72 6.06 8.33 28.57
CA LYS A 72 7.08 8.10 27.54
C LYS A 72 6.88 9.05 26.35
N GLU A 73 7.95 9.27 25.60
CA GLU A 73 7.86 9.93 24.29
C GLU A 73 6.91 9.16 23.39
N LEU A 74 5.97 9.89 22.78
CA LEU A 74 4.87 9.30 22.01
C LEU A 74 5.35 8.59 20.73
N GLY A 75 6.49 9.00 20.17
CA GLY A 75 7.00 8.48 18.90
C GLY A 75 6.12 8.84 17.71
N PHE A 76 6.39 8.21 16.57
CA PHE A 76 5.62 8.31 15.32
C PHE A 76 5.37 9.77 14.88
N GLU A 77 6.38 10.62 14.96
CA GLU A 77 6.23 12.07 14.80
C GLU A 77 5.74 12.46 13.42
N THR A 78 6.31 11.85 12.36
CA THR A 78 5.86 12.03 10.98
C THR A 78 4.36 11.73 10.85
N LEU A 79 3.92 10.57 11.34
CA LEU A 79 2.53 10.16 11.24
C LEU A 79 1.59 11.06 12.03
N ARG A 80 2.02 11.48 13.23
CA ARG A 80 1.24 12.40 14.08
C ARG A 80 1.16 13.81 13.50
N ALA A 81 2.17 14.25 12.76
CA ALA A 81 2.18 15.54 12.09
C ALA A 81 1.28 15.56 10.85
N SER A 82 1.28 14.49 10.05
CA SER A 82 0.46 14.38 8.84
C SER A 82 -0.02 12.94 8.64
N LYS A 83 -1.32 12.71 8.86
CA LYS A 83 -1.97 11.42 8.61
C LYS A 83 -1.97 11.14 7.08
N PRO A 84 -1.45 10.00 6.61
CA PRO A 84 -1.42 9.65 5.20
C PRO A 84 -2.82 9.34 4.68
N LEU A 85 -3.04 9.55 3.39
CA LEU A 85 -4.14 8.92 2.68
C LEU A 85 -3.90 7.41 2.60
N VAL A 86 -4.95 6.61 2.64
CA VAL A 86 -4.90 5.17 2.30
C VAL A 86 -5.86 4.95 1.15
N ALA A 87 -5.38 4.36 0.06
CA ALA A 87 -6.17 4.03 -1.11
C ALA A 87 -5.97 2.57 -1.49
N VAL A 88 -7.04 1.95 -2.00
CA VAL A 88 -7.04 0.56 -2.45
C VAL A 88 -6.85 0.54 -3.96
N GLY A 89 -5.85 -0.21 -4.43
CA GLY A 89 -5.43 -0.22 -5.82
C GLY A 89 -5.84 -1.48 -6.56
N ALA A 90 -4.94 -1.93 -7.43
CA ALA A 90 -5.13 -3.12 -8.24
C ALA A 90 -5.27 -4.38 -7.39
N GLU A 91 -6.15 -5.26 -7.85
CA GLU A 91 -6.45 -6.57 -7.26
C GLU A 91 -5.69 -7.71 -7.95
N GLU A 92 -5.18 -7.48 -9.16
CA GLU A 92 -4.53 -8.48 -10.01
C GLU A 92 -3.46 -7.86 -10.93
N PRO A 93 -2.49 -8.65 -11.43
CA PRO A 93 -1.47 -8.18 -12.37
C PRO A 93 -2.05 -7.82 -13.74
N LEU A 94 -1.34 -7.00 -14.52
CA LEU A 94 -1.82 -6.53 -15.83
C LEU A 94 -1.98 -7.61 -16.91
N ALA A 95 -1.13 -8.64 -16.90
CA ALA A 95 -1.09 -9.63 -17.99
C ALA A 95 -0.64 -11.03 -17.56
N GLU A 96 -0.18 -11.21 -16.31
CA GLU A 96 0.35 -12.49 -15.83
C GLU A 96 -0.65 -13.23 -14.94
N GLN A 97 -0.36 -14.48 -14.61
CA GLN A 97 -1.12 -15.19 -13.59
C GLN A 97 -0.81 -14.62 -12.21
N LEU A 98 -1.84 -14.44 -11.41
CA LEU A 98 -1.70 -14.05 -10.01
C LEU A 98 -0.92 -15.13 -9.25
N MET A 99 0.30 -14.79 -8.85
CA MET A 99 1.12 -15.63 -7.97
C MET A 99 1.17 -14.98 -6.59
N MET A 100 0.69 -15.72 -5.59
CA MET A 100 0.77 -15.33 -4.18
C MET A 100 1.86 -16.15 -3.47
N ALA A 101 2.37 -15.61 -2.38
CA ALA A 101 3.40 -16.24 -1.54
C ALA A 101 2.85 -16.59 -0.13
N ASP A 102 1.55 -16.77 -0.02
CA ASP A 102 0.82 -17.12 1.21
C ASP A 102 1.36 -18.35 1.94
N PHE A 103 1.95 -19.31 1.21
CA PHE A 103 2.63 -20.47 1.80
C PHE A 103 3.86 -20.10 2.66
N PHE A 104 4.54 -19.00 2.35
CA PHE A 104 5.71 -18.51 3.09
C PHE A 104 5.32 -17.50 4.18
N HIS A 105 4.40 -16.60 3.87
CA HIS A 105 4.08 -15.45 4.72
C HIS A 105 2.81 -15.65 5.56
N GLY A 106 2.13 -16.78 5.41
CA GLY A 106 0.79 -17.00 5.94
C GLY A 106 -0.28 -16.42 5.01
N THR A 107 -1.51 -16.91 5.15
CA THR A 107 -2.65 -16.48 4.31
C THR A 107 -3.01 -15.00 4.45
N ASP A 108 -2.55 -14.35 5.52
CA ASP A 108 -2.70 -12.92 5.77
C ASP A 108 -1.40 -12.12 5.58
N GLY A 109 -0.29 -12.77 5.17
CA GLY A 109 1.00 -12.11 4.99
C GLY A 109 1.73 -11.71 6.28
N LEU A 110 1.14 -12.00 7.45
CA LEU A 110 1.66 -11.70 8.79
C LEU A 110 1.73 -12.96 9.67
N GLY A 111 1.98 -14.12 9.06
CA GLY A 111 2.14 -15.40 9.76
C GLY A 111 0.84 -15.98 10.31
N GLY A 112 -0.33 -15.58 9.79
CA GLY A 112 -1.64 -16.05 10.24
C GLY A 112 -2.09 -15.39 11.55
N ILE A 113 -1.59 -14.19 11.87
CA ILE A 113 -1.91 -13.48 13.11
C ILE A 113 -3.41 -13.17 13.24
N HIS A 114 -4.09 -12.90 12.13
CA HIS A 114 -5.52 -12.59 12.14
C HIS A 114 -6.40 -13.77 12.54
N SER A 115 -5.96 -14.99 12.23
CA SER A 115 -6.65 -16.22 12.62
C SER A 115 -6.21 -16.73 13.98
N SER A 116 -4.91 -16.68 14.27
CA SER A 116 -4.34 -17.21 15.52
C SER A 116 -4.59 -16.28 16.72
N HIS A 117 -4.59 -14.96 16.52
CA HIS A 117 -4.75 -13.94 17.55
C HIS A 117 -5.79 -12.89 17.12
N PRO A 118 -7.06 -13.28 16.94
CA PRO A 118 -8.10 -12.39 16.41
C PRO A 118 -8.33 -11.15 17.30
N HIS A 119 -8.03 -11.24 18.59
CA HIS A 119 -8.12 -10.12 19.55
C HIS A 119 -7.09 -9.01 19.33
N LEU A 120 -6.04 -9.26 18.54
CA LEU A 120 -5.07 -8.25 18.10
C LEU A 120 -5.54 -7.55 16.82
N THR A 121 -6.55 -8.09 16.14
CA THR A 121 -7.04 -7.53 14.89
C THR A 121 -8.22 -6.59 15.17
N PRO A 122 -8.23 -5.36 14.64
CA PRO A 122 -9.37 -4.48 14.79
C PRO A 122 -10.61 -5.09 14.14
N GLN A 123 -11.79 -4.77 14.68
CA GLN A 123 -13.05 -5.13 14.05
C GLN A 123 -13.14 -4.53 12.64
N GLU A 124 -13.80 -5.22 11.72
CA GLU A 124 -13.86 -4.85 10.30
C GLU A 124 -14.80 -3.66 9.98
N THR A 125 -15.07 -2.79 10.96
CA THR A 125 -15.88 -1.58 10.80
C THR A 125 -15.27 -0.58 9.82
N TRP A 126 -13.98 -0.74 9.48
CA TRP A 126 -13.24 0.07 8.52
C TRP A 126 -13.58 -0.23 7.06
N LYS A 127 -14.14 -1.40 6.70
CA LYS A 127 -14.43 -1.77 5.30
C LYS A 127 -15.32 -0.71 4.62
N MET A 128 -16.34 -0.26 5.34
CA MET A 128 -17.29 0.77 4.90
C MET A 128 -16.63 2.13 4.59
N LEU A 129 -15.40 2.37 5.04
CA LEU A 129 -14.68 3.61 4.77
C LEU A 129 -14.10 3.66 3.36
N PHE A 130 -13.86 2.49 2.77
CA PHE A 130 -13.20 2.30 1.47
C PHE A 130 -14.19 1.87 0.38
N ASP A 131 -15.37 1.37 0.75
CA ASP A 131 -16.43 1.06 -0.20
C ASP A 131 -16.92 2.36 -0.88
N ALA A 132 -16.76 2.41 -2.21
CA ALA A 132 -17.33 3.45 -3.06
C ALA A 132 -18.81 3.19 -3.42
N ALA A 133 -19.45 2.18 -2.80
CA ALA A 133 -20.77 1.68 -3.20
C ALA A 133 -21.82 2.80 -3.26
N GLU A 134 -22.10 3.20 -4.49
CA GLU A 134 -23.19 4.01 -5.03
C GLU A 134 -24.33 4.28 -4.06
N GLY A 135 -24.39 5.50 -3.48
CA GLY A 135 -25.65 6.13 -3.06
C GLY A 135 -26.60 5.34 -2.15
N ALA A 136 -26.20 4.21 -1.59
CA ALA A 136 -27.02 3.45 -0.66
C ALA A 136 -27.05 4.25 0.63
N PRO A 137 -28.22 4.68 1.11
CA PRO A 137 -28.29 5.44 2.34
C PRO A 137 -27.77 4.56 3.47
N LEU A 138 -26.57 4.88 3.95
CA LEU A 138 -26.12 4.45 5.25
C LEU A 138 -27.21 4.84 6.25
N SER A 139 -27.56 3.92 7.16
CA SER A 139 -28.40 4.29 8.28
C SER A 139 -27.79 5.49 9.01
N PRO A 140 -28.59 6.35 9.67
CA PRO A 140 -28.06 7.47 10.45
C PRO A 140 -26.97 7.04 11.44
N GLU A 141 -27.12 5.84 12.01
CA GLU A 141 -26.15 5.19 12.89
C GLU A 141 -24.85 4.84 12.15
N GLY A 142 -24.91 4.21 10.97
CA GLY A 142 -23.72 3.87 10.17
C GLY A 142 -22.95 5.10 9.64
N THR A 143 -23.65 6.22 9.40
CA THR A 143 -23.04 7.49 8.98
C THR A 143 -22.26 8.13 10.12
N VAL A 144 -22.83 8.17 11.33
CA VAL A 144 -22.14 8.69 12.52
C VAL A 144 -20.95 7.82 12.91
N THR A 145 -21.09 6.50 12.86
CA THR A 145 -19.99 5.57 13.15
C THR A 145 -18.85 5.72 12.15
N SER A 146 -19.13 5.81 10.84
CA SER A 146 -18.07 5.99 9.83
C SER A 146 -17.34 7.33 9.96
N GLN A 147 -18.04 8.41 10.31
CA GLN A 147 -17.41 9.71 10.55
C GLN A 147 -16.52 9.71 11.81
N GLN A 148 -16.97 9.09 12.90
CA GLN A 148 -16.18 8.94 14.12
C GLN A 148 -14.92 8.11 13.89
N VAL A 149 -15.01 7.00 13.14
CA VAL A 149 -13.84 6.17 12.82
C VAL A 149 -12.86 6.94 11.92
N ARG A 150 -13.35 7.74 10.95
CA ARG A 150 -12.50 8.60 10.11
C ARG A 150 -11.73 9.64 10.93
N GLU A 151 -12.37 10.26 11.92
CA GLU A 151 -11.75 11.30 12.75
C GLU A 151 -10.75 10.70 13.76
N ALA A 152 -11.09 9.54 14.34
CA ALA A 152 -10.25 8.86 15.33
C ALA A 152 -9.02 8.20 14.71
N SER A 153 -9.14 7.64 13.50
CA SER A 153 -8.07 6.85 12.89
C SER A 153 -6.81 7.67 12.56
N MET A 154 -5.65 7.02 12.62
CA MET A 154 -4.36 7.62 12.25
C MET A 154 -4.10 7.68 10.73
N PHE A 155 -5.13 7.49 9.92
CA PHE A 155 -5.07 7.58 8.45
C PHE A 155 -6.31 8.28 7.88
N LYS A 156 -6.27 8.63 6.59
CA LYS A 156 -7.41 9.21 5.86
C LYS A 156 -7.85 8.23 4.76
N PRO A 157 -9.00 7.55 4.89
CA PRO A 157 -9.45 6.62 3.85
C PRO A 157 -9.86 7.36 2.58
N SER A 158 -9.37 6.91 1.42
CA SER A 158 -9.83 7.33 0.10
C SER A 158 -10.79 6.33 -0.50
N GLN A 159 -11.80 6.85 -1.20
CA GLN A 159 -12.74 6.07 -2.02
C GLN A 159 -12.29 5.96 -3.48
N ARG A 160 -11.25 6.71 -3.88
CA ARG A 160 -10.64 6.60 -5.20
C ARG A 160 -9.64 5.45 -5.22
N ARG A 161 -9.40 4.91 -6.41
CA ARG A 161 -8.39 3.85 -6.58
C ARG A 161 -6.99 4.43 -6.42
N SER A 162 -6.06 3.60 -5.95
CA SER A 162 -4.66 4.01 -5.71
C SER A 162 -4.01 4.77 -6.87
N HIS A 163 -4.10 4.24 -8.09
CA HIS A 163 -3.52 4.87 -9.28
C HIS A 163 -4.12 6.26 -9.56
N GLU A 164 -5.38 6.50 -9.23
CA GLU A 164 -6.03 7.81 -9.36
C GLU A 164 -5.56 8.80 -8.29
N GLU A 165 -5.39 8.36 -7.04
CA GLU A 165 -4.84 9.22 -5.98
C GLU A 165 -3.37 9.55 -6.23
N ILE A 166 -2.59 8.63 -6.79
CA ILE A 166 -1.21 8.92 -7.25
C ILE A 166 -1.24 10.09 -8.24
N LEU A 167 -2.00 9.98 -9.32
CA LEU A 167 -2.09 11.02 -10.35
C LEU A 167 -2.63 12.35 -9.78
N ARG A 168 -3.64 12.30 -8.92
CA ARG A 168 -4.19 13.47 -8.27
C ARG A 168 -3.13 14.20 -7.43
N LEU A 169 -2.40 13.48 -6.57
CA LEU A 169 -1.39 14.09 -5.71
C LEU A 169 -0.24 14.68 -6.53
N LEU A 170 0.18 14.01 -7.59
CA LEU A 170 1.19 14.55 -8.53
C LEU A 170 0.70 15.81 -9.23
N LYS A 171 -0.60 15.92 -9.55
CA LYS A 171 -1.20 17.11 -10.15
C LYS A 171 -1.33 18.27 -9.17
N GLU A 172 -1.68 17.99 -7.91
CA GLU A 172 -1.90 18.96 -6.83
C GLU A 172 -0.60 19.52 -6.23
N ASN A 173 0.56 18.88 -6.48
CA ASN A 173 1.86 19.33 -6.00
C ASN A 173 2.76 19.78 -7.15
N GLU A 174 3.74 20.64 -6.85
CA GLU A 174 4.74 21.05 -7.84
C GLU A 174 5.47 19.83 -8.44
N PRO A 175 5.80 19.84 -9.75
CA PRO A 175 6.63 18.80 -10.35
C PRO A 175 7.95 18.59 -9.59
N ASP A 176 8.48 17.37 -9.66
CA ASP A 176 9.77 16.99 -9.05
C ASP A 176 9.82 17.13 -7.51
N THR A 177 8.66 17.11 -6.84
CA THR A 177 8.60 17.21 -5.36
C THR A 177 8.17 15.93 -4.63
N ILE A 178 7.55 14.98 -5.33
CA ILE A 178 7.06 13.73 -4.75
C ILE A 178 7.93 12.56 -5.22
N THR A 179 8.45 11.80 -4.27
CA THR A 179 9.13 10.52 -4.50
C THR A 179 8.14 9.38 -4.31
N ILE A 180 8.11 8.41 -5.23
CA ILE A 180 7.33 7.18 -5.05
C ILE A 180 8.26 6.07 -4.57
N VAL A 181 7.95 5.48 -3.43
CA VAL A 181 8.62 4.32 -2.85
C VAL A 181 7.76 3.10 -3.15
N ALA A 182 8.12 2.36 -4.21
CA ALA A 182 7.41 1.16 -4.63
C ALA A 182 8.07 -0.08 -4.02
N ILE A 183 7.42 -0.65 -3.03
CA ILE A 183 7.87 -1.84 -2.29
C ILE A 183 6.99 -3.07 -2.54
N GLY A 184 5.90 -2.92 -3.30
CA GLY A 184 5.13 -4.03 -3.86
C GLY A 184 5.15 -4.10 -5.39
N PRO A 185 4.28 -4.92 -6.00
CA PRO A 185 4.15 -5.00 -7.46
C PRO A 185 3.82 -3.65 -8.10
N LEU A 186 4.48 -3.33 -9.22
CA LEU A 186 4.37 -2.02 -9.89
C LEU A 186 3.04 -1.78 -10.63
N THR A 187 1.99 -2.57 -10.36
CA THR A 187 0.73 -2.56 -11.11
C THR A 187 0.01 -1.21 -10.99
N ASN A 188 -0.05 -0.63 -9.79
CA ASN A 188 -0.66 0.69 -9.59
C ASN A 188 0.08 1.78 -10.38
N LEU A 189 1.41 1.77 -10.34
CA LEU A 189 2.24 2.72 -11.10
C LEU A 189 2.07 2.53 -12.60
N ALA A 190 1.97 1.27 -13.06
CA ALA A 190 1.75 0.94 -14.45
C ALA A 190 0.41 1.49 -14.97
N ILE A 191 -0.66 1.32 -14.19
CA ILE A 191 -1.99 1.85 -14.51
C ILE A 191 -1.95 3.38 -14.52
N ALA A 192 -1.35 4.01 -13.50
CA ALA A 192 -1.22 5.47 -13.42
C ALA A 192 -0.47 6.04 -14.63
N ALA A 193 0.68 5.46 -14.97
CA ALA A 193 1.50 5.87 -16.11
C ALA A 193 0.79 5.66 -17.45
N ALA A 194 0.01 4.58 -17.60
CA ALA A 194 -0.77 4.33 -18.80
C ALA A 194 -1.97 5.30 -18.95
N GLN A 195 -2.59 5.68 -17.84
CA GLN A 195 -3.76 6.55 -17.80
C GLN A 195 -3.41 8.02 -18.08
N ASP A 196 -2.37 8.55 -17.45
CA ASP A 196 -1.91 9.93 -17.63
C ASP A 196 -0.37 10.01 -17.55
N PRO A 197 0.32 9.74 -18.68
CA PRO A 197 1.78 9.74 -18.73
C PRO A 197 2.39 11.10 -18.38
N GLU A 198 1.74 12.21 -18.78
CA GLU A 198 2.26 13.56 -18.54
C GLU A 198 2.23 13.90 -17.05
N THR A 199 1.13 13.59 -16.37
CA THR A 199 1.05 13.78 -14.92
C THR A 199 2.00 12.83 -14.18
N PHE A 200 2.11 11.57 -14.63
CA PHE A 200 3.02 10.61 -14.01
C PHE A 200 4.50 11.02 -14.12
N LEU A 201 4.91 11.67 -15.22
CA LEU A 201 6.26 12.18 -15.41
C LEU A 201 6.64 13.35 -14.47
N ARG A 202 5.71 13.87 -13.66
CA ARG A 202 5.98 14.88 -12.63
C ARG A 202 6.61 14.30 -11.36
N VAL A 203 6.72 12.97 -11.26
CA VAL A 203 7.37 12.28 -10.15
C VAL A 203 8.85 12.66 -10.11
N LYS A 204 9.36 13.02 -8.92
CA LYS A 204 10.76 13.35 -8.70
C LYS A 204 11.67 12.15 -9.00
N GLU A 205 11.33 11.02 -8.40
CA GLU A 205 12.02 9.74 -8.58
C GLU A 205 11.12 8.60 -8.12
N VAL A 206 11.37 7.40 -8.65
CA VAL A 206 10.75 6.15 -8.21
C VAL A 206 11.83 5.27 -7.60
N VAL A 207 11.73 5.01 -6.30
CA VAL A 207 12.59 4.09 -5.57
C VAL A 207 11.89 2.73 -5.54
N VAL A 208 12.49 1.73 -6.18
CA VAL A 208 11.88 0.40 -6.36
C VAL A 208 12.63 -0.63 -5.51
N MET A 209 11.91 -1.33 -4.65
CA MET A 209 12.35 -2.63 -4.12
C MET A 209 11.87 -3.69 -5.10
N GLY A 210 12.81 -4.39 -5.72
CA GLY A 210 12.48 -5.52 -6.57
C GLY A 210 13.55 -5.87 -7.58
N ASN A 211 13.35 -7.03 -8.20
CA ASN A 211 14.20 -7.59 -9.25
C ASN A 211 15.65 -7.87 -8.80
N THR A 212 16.45 -8.33 -9.74
CA THR A 212 17.86 -8.64 -9.63
C THR A 212 18.48 -8.38 -11.01
N ILE A 213 19.72 -7.90 -11.05
CA ILE A 213 20.41 -7.58 -12.31
C ILE A 213 21.27 -8.75 -12.76
N GLU A 214 22.14 -9.23 -11.87
CA GLU A 214 23.17 -10.23 -12.20
C GLU A 214 22.97 -11.58 -11.49
N MET A 215 22.01 -11.67 -10.57
CA MET A 215 21.73 -12.87 -9.79
C MET A 215 20.38 -13.51 -10.20
N PRO A 216 20.17 -14.81 -9.97
CA PRO A 216 18.87 -15.44 -10.15
C PRO A 216 17.78 -14.79 -9.28
N GLY A 217 16.55 -14.78 -9.78
CA GLY A 217 15.39 -14.33 -9.02
C GLY A 217 15.09 -15.24 -7.82
N ASN A 218 14.33 -14.71 -6.86
CA ASN A 218 13.91 -15.41 -5.64
C ASN A 218 12.57 -16.16 -5.79
N VAL A 219 11.87 -16.01 -6.91
CA VAL A 219 10.66 -16.78 -7.24
C VAL A 219 11.08 -18.15 -7.77
N ARG A 220 10.70 -19.22 -7.08
CA ARG A 220 10.79 -20.59 -7.62
C ARG A 220 9.60 -20.80 -8.54
N GLN A 221 9.83 -21.27 -9.77
CA GLN A 221 8.72 -21.56 -10.69
C GLN A 221 7.74 -22.53 -10.01
N PRO A 222 6.43 -22.19 -9.94
CA PRO A 222 5.44 -23.19 -9.64
C PRO A 222 5.52 -24.30 -10.71
N PRO A 223 5.09 -25.54 -10.40
CA PRO A 223 5.02 -26.59 -11.42
C PRO A 223 4.24 -26.09 -12.65
N PRO A 224 4.63 -26.46 -13.87
CA PRO A 224 4.01 -25.96 -15.09
C PRO A 224 2.49 -26.21 -15.06
N PRO A 225 1.68 -25.25 -15.54
CA PRO A 225 0.24 -25.37 -15.48
C PRO A 225 -0.22 -26.59 -16.29
N ILE A 226 -1.23 -27.30 -15.77
CA ILE A 226 -1.84 -28.47 -16.44
C ILE A 226 -2.57 -28.04 -17.74
N TYR A 227 -2.82 -26.73 -17.90
CA TYR A 227 -3.51 -26.14 -19.05
C TYR A 227 -2.70 -24.99 -19.66
N PRO A 228 -2.69 -24.82 -21.01
CA PRO A 228 -1.98 -23.72 -21.65
C PRO A 228 -2.61 -22.35 -21.27
N PRO A 229 -1.79 -21.31 -21.06
CA PRO A 229 -2.30 -19.97 -20.73
C PRO A 229 -3.11 -19.37 -21.89
N ALA A 230 -4.12 -18.58 -21.55
CA ALA A 230 -4.90 -17.82 -22.53
C ALA A 230 -4.01 -16.81 -23.26
N SER A 231 -4.15 -16.68 -24.58
CA SER A 231 -3.38 -15.75 -25.39
C SER A 231 -3.88 -14.31 -25.19
N ILE A 232 -3.27 -13.57 -24.28
CA ILE A 232 -3.51 -12.13 -24.11
C ILE A 232 -2.41 -11.37 -24.89
N PRO A 233 -2.76 -10.36 -25.71
CA PRO A 233 -1.77 -9.52 -26.41
C PRO A 233 -0.88 -8.78 -25.40
N GLU A 234 0.44 -8.85 -25.56
CA GLU A 234 1.37 -8.09 -24.72
C GLU A 234 1.21 -6.57 -24.96
N PRO A 235 1.25 -5.73 -23.91
CA PRO A 235 1.27 -4.28 -24.07
C PRO A 235 2.55 -3.82 -24.80
N PRO A 236 2.51 -2.70 -25.52
CA PRO A 236 3.63 -2.22 -26.35
C PRO A 236 4.84 -1.71 -25.55
N PHE A 237 4.79 -1.75 -24.22
CA PHE A 237 5.87 -1.38 -23.32
C PHE A 237 5.97 -2.37 -22.16
N ARG A 238 7.21 -2.68 -21.74
CA ARG A 238 7.51 -3.46 -20.54
C ARG A 238 8.15 -2.53 -19.51
N LEU A 239 7.46 -2.31 -18.39
CA LEU A 239 7.97 -1.45 -17.29
C LEU A 239 9.22 -2.03 -16.62
N ILE A 240 9.46 -3.33 -16.78
CA ILE A 240 10.66 -4.01 -16.29
C ILE A 240 11.13 -4.97 -17.38
N LYS A 241 12.42 -4.92 -17.74
CA LYS A 241 13.03 -5.94 -18.61
C LYS A 241 13.03 -7.27 -17.86
N ALA A 242 12.15 -8.19 -18.23
CA ALA A 242 12.34 -9.61 -17.89
C ALA A 242 13.57 -10.11 -18.69
N PRO A 243 14.64 -10.60 -18.04
CA PRO A 243 15.74 -11.19 -18.77
C PRO A 243 15.26 -12.46 -19.47
N GLN A 244 15.45 -12.53 -20.79
CA GLN A 244 15.33 -13.76 -21.57
C GLN A 244 16.51 -14.68 -21.26
N THR A 245 16.66 -15.11 -20.01
CA THR A 245 17.66 -16.12 -19.64
C THR A 245 16.98 -17.48 -19.66
N PRO A 246 17.36 -18.40 -20.57
CA PRO A 246 17.02 -19.81 -20.39
C PRO A 246 17.77 -20.32 -19.15
N LEU A 247 17.04 -20.99 -18.25
CA LEU A 247 17.62 -21.83 -17.19
C LEU A 247 18.36 -23.03 -17.81
#